data_AF-A0A9Y2JY54-F1
#
_entry.id   AF-A0A9Y2JY54-F1
#
_cell.length_a   1.000
_cell.length_b   1.000
_cell.length_c   1.000
_cell.angle_alpha   90.00
_cell.angle_beta   90.00
_cell.angle_gamma   90.00
#
_symmetry.space_group_name_H-M   'P 1'
#
loop_
_entity.id
_entity.type
_entity.pdbx_description
1 polymer ?
#
loop_
_entity_poly.entity_id
_entity_poly.type
_entity_poly.pdbx_seq_one_letter_code
_entity_poly.pdbx_strand_id
1 'polypeptide(L)'
;MDFVLVHGTTQGPGGWALLERELAGHRTHPVHLLDGDGPDFPALVRRQLPELERPVVVAHSGAGVLLPAIGAALGASRLVWVGAYIPDFTGGRSLAEEVADGAAELVHPGWIGVDPTRDPAPADRFLFHDCTAEVRAWAHGTLRLFHPPELPARPAGPAPARVPPGRTGPADPRGRPKP
;
A
#
# COMPACT_ATOMS: atom_id res chain seq x y z
N MET A 1 -6.24 13.82 10.51
CA MET A 1 -6.72 12.57 9.89
C MET A 1 -5.68 11.50 10.15
N ASP A 2 -6.07 10.23 10.06
CA ASP A 2 -5.18 9.08 10.24
C ASP A 2 -4.86 8.44 8.89
N PHE A 3 -3.57 8.19 8.66
CA PHE A 3 -3.06 7.52 7.48
C PHE A 3 -2.38 6.22 7.89
N VAL A 4 -2.91 5.08 7.43
CA VAL A 4 -2.30 3.78 7.61
C VAL A 4 -1.45 3.48 6.38
N LEU A 5 -0.14 3.30 6.56
CA LEU A 5 0.83 3.21 5.46
C LEU A 5 1.38 1.78 5.35
N VAL A 6 0.94 1.06 4.32
CA VAL A 6 1.30 -0.34 4.06
C VAL A 6 2.46 -0.38 3.07
N HIS A 7 3.64 -0.79 3.54
CA HIS A 7 4.84 -0.85 2.70
C HIS A 7 4.75 -1.92 1.60
N GLY A 8 5.59 -1.78 0.57
CA GLY A 8 5.70 -2.73 -0.52
C GLY A 8 6.50 -3.99 -0.15
N THR A 9 6.85 -4.79 -1.16
CA THR A 9 7.52 -6.08 -0.96
C THR A 9 9.04 -5.98 -0.74
N THR A 10 9.63 -4.80 -0.97
CA THR A 10 11.08 -4.58 -0.96
C THR A 10 11.55 -3.52 0.05
N GLN A 11 10.62 -2.83 0.71
CA GLN A 11 10.91 -1.82 1.72
C GLN A 11 10.06 -2.07 2.96
N GLY A 12 10.60 -1.74 4.14
CA GLY A 12 9.87 -1.77 5.40
C GLY A 12 9.15 -0.44 5.71
N PRO A 13 8.58 -0.31 6.93
CA PRO A 13 7.88 0.89 7.39
C PRO A 13 8.69 2.17 7.23
N GLY A 14 10.02 2.08 7.43
CA GLY A 14 10.93 3.22 7.30
C GLY A 14 10.94 3.87 5.92
N GLY A 15 10.51 3.16 4.86
CA GLY A 15 10.36 3.71 3.51
C GLY A 15 9.35 4.86 3.43
N TRP A 16 8.48 5.01 4.43
CA TRP A 16 7.49 6.09 4.48
C TRP A 16 7.97 7.39 5.10
N ALA A 17 9.15 7.43 5.74
CA ALA A 17 9.56 8.57 6.55
C ALA A 17 9.58 9.93 5.82
N LEU A 18 9.86 9.95 4.50
CA LEU A 18 9.76 11.18 3.71
C LEU A 18 8.30 11.61 3.49
N LEU A 19 7.39 10.67 3.17
CA LEU A 19 5.97 10.96 3.04
C LEU A 19 5.35 11.42 4.38
N GLU A 20 5.78 10.82 5.49
CA GLU A 20 5.29 11.21 6.81
C GLU A 20 5.58 12.68 7.13
N ARG A 21 6.72 13.22 6.65
CA ARG A 21 7.05 14.65 6.78
C ARG A 21 6.12 15.54 5.96
N GLU A 22 5.76 15.12 4.75
CA GLU A 22 4.82 15.85 3.89
C GLU A 22 3.38 15.81 4.42
N LEU A 23 3.04 14.77 5.18
CA LEU A 23 1.75 14.63 5.88
C LEU A 23 1.72 15.35 7.24
N ALA A 24 2.57 16.37 7.44
CA ALA A 24 2.59 17.17 8.65
C ALA A 24 1.20 17.74 8.99
N GLY A 25 0.76 17.57 10.25
CA GLY A 25 -0.60 17.89 10.69
C GLY A 25 -1.59 16.73 10.56
N HIS A 26 -1.14 15.56 10.11
CA HIS A 26 -1.87 14.31 10.17
C HIS A 26 -1.13 13.28 11.04
N ARG A 27 -1.83 12.21 11.44
CA ARG A 27 -1.24 11.09 12.16
C ARG A 27 -0.95 9.98 11.16
N THR A 28 0.27 9.48 11.15
CA THR A 28 0.70 8.38 10.29
C THR A 28 0.93 7.13 11.12
N HIS A 29 0.56 5.99 10.55
CA HIS A 29 0.67 4.67 11.16
C HIS A 29 1.29 3.72 10.14
N PRO A 30 2.62 3.76 9.95
CA PRO A 30 3.30 2.82 9.08
C PRO A 30 3.28 1.44 9.73
N VAL A 31 2.76 0.45 9.00
CA VAL A 31 2.60 -0.92 9.51
C VAL A 31 3.72 -1.81 9.02
N HIS A 32 4.12 -2.76 9.85
CA HIS A 32 5.20 -3.70 9.55
C HIS A 32 4.63 -5.07 9.19
N LEU A 33 4.89 -5.54 7.98
CA LEU A 33 4.54 -6.87 7.51
C LEU A 33 5.82 -7.66 7.20
N LEU A 34 5.86 -8.92 7.62
CA LEU A 34 7.00 -9.81 7.50
C LEU A 34 6.61 -11.14 6.85
N ASP A 35 7.59 -11.80 6.27
CA ASP A 35 7.44 -13.18 5.83
C ASP A 35 7.15 -14.08 7.03
N GLY A 36 6.19 -14.98 6.87
CA GLY A 36 5.74 -15.90 7.93
C GLY A 36 4.65 -15.33 8.84
N ASP A 37 4.20 -14.09 8.64
CA ASP A 37 3.06 -13.53 9.38
C ASP A 37 1.72 -14.28 9.10
N GLY A 38 1.69 -15.08 8.03
CA GLY A 38 0.53 -15.85 7.61
C GLY A 38 -0.47 -15.02 6.79
N PRO A 39 -1.54 -15.65 6.27
CA PRO A 39 -2.30 -15.07 5.17
C PRO A 39 -3.32 -13.99 5.58
N ASP A 40 -3.52 -13.75 6.89
CA ASP A 40 -4.51 -12.82 7.43
C ASP A 40 -3.92 -11.42 7.70
N PHE A 41 -3.43 -10.81 6.62
CA PHE A 41 -2.86 -9.45 6.64
C PHE A 41 -3.79 -8.37 7.21
N PRO A 42 -5.12 -8.37 6.94
CA PRO A 42 -6.01 -7.38 7.55
C PRO A 42 -6.02 -7.45 9.08
N ALA A 43 -6.06 -8.65 9.67
CA ALA A 43 -6.01 -8.79 11.12
C ALA A 43 -4.64 -8.41 11.69
N LEU A 44 -3.55 -8.73 10.99
CA LEU A 44 -2.18 -8.33 11.36
C LEU A 44 -2.05 -6.81 11.41
N VAL A 45 -2.53 -6.13 10.37
CA VAL A 45 -2.54 -4.67 10.31
C VAL A 45 -3.39 -4.10 11.44
N ARG A 46 -4.61 -4.62 11.66
CA ARG A 46 -5.48 -4.14 12.74
C ARG A 46 -4.81 -4.22 14.11
N ARG A 47 -4.06 -5.29 14.40
CA ARG A 47 -3.37 -5.50 15.69
C ARG A 47 -2.27 -4.48 15.98
N GLN A 48 -1.70 -3.85 14.96
CA GLN A 48 -0.63 -2.85 15.11
C GLN A 48 -1.15 -1.44 15.39
N LEU A 49 -2.45 -1.23 15.21
CA LEU A 49 -3.06 0.10 15.18
C LEU A 49 -3.92 0.34 16.43
N PRO A 50 -3.98 1.58 16.95
CA PRO A 50 -5.02 1.95 17.91
C PRO A 50 -6.41 1.89 17.27
N GLU A 51 -7.48 2.15 18.02
CA GLU A 51 -8.80 2.41 17.41
C GLU A 51 -8.73 3.69 16.57
N LEU A 52 -9.11 3.58 15.29
CA LEU A 52 -9.07 4.67 14.31
C LEU A 52 -10.47 4.91 13.75
N GLU A 53 -10.85 6.17 13.63
CA GLU A 53 -12.12 6.54 12.98
C GLU A 53 -11.89 6.79 11.48
N ARG A 54 -12.32 5.83 10.66
CA ARG A 54 -12.34 5.91 9.19
C ARG A 54 -11.02 6.39 8.56
N PRO A 55 -9.88 5.73 8.83
CA PRO A 55 -8.57 6.15 8.33
C PRO A 55 -8.49 6.16 6.81
N VAL A 56 -7.51 6.87 6.26
CA VAL A 56 -7.05 6.69 4.88
C VAL A 56 -6.03 5.56 4.89
N VAL A 57 -6.18 4.58 4.00
CA VAL A 57 -5.22 3.48 3.88
C VAL A 57 -4.46 3.63 2.57
N VAL A 58 -3.13 3.58 2.64
CA VAL A 58 -2.21 3.75 1.53
C VAL A 58 -1.40 2.46 1.38
N ALA A 59 -1.25 1.95 0.16
CA ALA A 59 -0.37 0.82 -0.13
C ALA A 59 0.60 1.13 -1.28
N HIS A 60 1.79 0.55 -1.20
CA HIS A 60 2.85 0.65 -2.20
C HIS A 60 3.16 -0.71 -2.86
N SER A 61 3.57 -0.70 -4.13
CA SER A 61 4.05 -1.88 -4.88
C SER A 61 3.08 -3.08 -4.80
N GLY A 62 3.60 -4.29 -4.64
CA GLY A 62 2.81 -5.54 -4.58
C GLY A 62 1.81 -5.59 -3.42
N ALA A 63 2.00 -4.81 -2.35
CA ALA A 63 1.05 -4.75 -1.24
C ALA A 63 -0.30 -4.09 -1.63
N GLY A 64 -0.38 -3.48 -2.82
CA GLY A 64 -1.63 -2.99 -3.39
C GLY A 64 -2.74 -4.05 -3.48
N VAL A 65 -2.40 -5.35 -3.56
CA VAL A 65 -3.38 -6.45 -3.51
C VAL A 65 -4.14 -6.51 -2.17
N LEU A 66 -3.52 -6.06 -1.09
CA LEU A 66 -4.08 -6.15 0.27
C LEU A 66 -5.01 -4.97 0.58
N LEU A 67 -4.91 -3.90 -0.21
CA LEU A 67 -5.51 -2.62 0.13
C LEU A 67 -7.04 -2.67 0.32
N PRO A 68 -7.83 -3.37 -0.54
CA PRO A 68 -9.28 -3.51 -0.31
C PRO A 68 -9.61 -4.23 1.00
N ALA A 69 -8.91 -5.32 1.31
CA ALA A 69 -9.20 -6.13 2.48
C ALA A 69 -8.81 -5.41 3.79
N ILE A 70 -7.65 -4.76 3.80
CA ILE A 70 -7.23 -3.89 4.93
C ILE A 70 -8.21 -2.73 5.08
N GLY A 71 -8.58 -2.09 3.97
CA GLY A 71 -9.55 -0.98 3.95
C GLY A 71 -10.89 -1.35 4.58
N ALA A 72 -11.44 -2.51 4.21
CA ALA A 72 -12.68 -3.03 4.77
C ALA A 72 -12.56 -3.32 6.27
N ALA A 73 -11.47 -3.98 6.69
CA ALA A 73 -11.24 -4.31 8.10
C ALA A 73 -11.07 -3.08 9.00
N LEU A 74 -10.57 -1.97 8.46
CA LEU A 74 -10.37 -0.71 9.18
C LEU A 74 -11.51 0.30 9.02
N GLY A 75 -12.55 -0.02 8.24
CA GLY A 75 -13.63 0.92 7.92
C GLY A 75 -13.12 2.19 7.23
N ALA A 76 -12.13 2.05 6.33
CA ALA A 76 -11.39 3.15 5.73
C ALA A 76 -12.30 4.17 5.01
N SER A 77 -11.96 5.46 5.12
CA SER A 77 -12.64 6.51 4.35
C SER A 77 -12.17 6.55 2.90
N ARG A 78 -10.89 6.20 2.65
CA ARG A 78 -10.26 6.24 1.32
C ARG A 78 -9.19 5.14 1.21
N LEU A 79 -9.02 4.64 0.00
CA LEU A 79 -7.95 3.73 -0.40
C LEU A 79 -7.07 4.45 -1.42
N VAL A 80 -5.75 4.39 -1.24
CA VAL A 80 -4.77 5.07 -2.10
C VAL A 80 -3.69 4.07 -2.54
N TRP A 81 -3.58 3.87 -3.85
CA TRP A 81 -2.49 3.11 -4.47
C TRP A 81 -1.39 4.08 -4.91
N VAL A 82 -0.18 3.91 -4.38
CA VAL A 82 0.99 4.71 -4.75
C VAL A 82 2.01 3.77 -5.37
N GLY A 83 2.29 3.91 -6.67
CA GLY A 83 3.22 3.00 -7.36
C GLY A 83 2.91 1.52 -7.08
N ALA A 84 1.63 1.19 -6.93
CA ALA A 84 1.17 -0.08 -6.40
C ALA A 84 0.34 -0.83 -7.43
N TYR A 85 0.37 -2.15 -7.32
CA TYR A 85 -0.50 -3.00 -8.12
C TYR A 85 -1.97 -2.75 -7.75
N ILE A 86 -2.79 -2.47 -8.76
CA ILE A 86 -4.23 -2.34 -8.62
C ILE A 86 -4.83 -3.67 -9.07
N PRO A 87 -5.57 -4.40 -8.20
CA PRO A 87 -6.18 -5.66 -8.57
C PRO A 87 -7.07 -5.56 -9.80
N ASP A 88 -7.07 -6.59 -10.65
CA ASP A 88 -8.01 -6.74 -11.76
C ASP A 88 -9.42 -7.03 -11.24
N PHE A 89 -10.08 -5.99 -10.72
CA PHE A 89 -11.42 -6.10 -10.16
C PHE A 89 -12.51 -6.51 -11.17
N THR A 90 -12.19 -6.49 -12.48
CA THR A 90 -13.15 -6.80 -13.55
C THR A 90 -12.98 -8.23 -14.04
N GLY A 91 -11.75 -8.65 -14.34
CA GLY A 91 -11.41 -9.99 -14.78
C GLY A 91 -11.17 -10.98 -13.64
N GLY A 92 -10.98 -10.51 -12.41
CA GLY A 92 -10.76 -11.33 -11.23
C GLY A 92 -9.35 -11.94 -11.14
N ARG A 93 -8.47 -11.63 -12.09
CA ARG A 93 -7.12 -12.20 -12.16
C ARG A 93 -6.27 -11.73 -10.98
N SER A 94 -5.42 -12.63 -10.53
CA SER A 94 -4.39 -12.38 -9.52
C SER A 94 -3.17 -11.71 -10.15
N LEU A 95 -2.35 -11.07 -9.31
CA LEU A 95 -1.07 -10.49 -9.75
C LEU A 95 -0.18 -11.54 -10.44
N ALA A 96 -0.17 -12.78 -9.94
CA ALA A 96 0.59 -13.87 -10.55
C ALA A 96 0.10 -14.21 -11.97
N GLU A 97 -1.22 -14.28 -12.17
CA GLU A 97 -1.81 -14.54 -13.49
C GLU A 97 -1.53 -13.39 -14.46
N GLU A 98 -1.68 -12.14 -14.01
CA GLU A 98 -1.39 -10.99 -14.86
C GLU A 98 0.09 -10.86 -15.23
N VAL A 99 1.00 -11.17 -14.31
CA VAL A 99 2.44 -11.25 -14.60
C VAL A 99 2.73 -12.41 -15.55
N ALA A 100 2.09 -13.56 -15.41
CA ALA A 100 2.29 -14.68 -16.33
C ALA A 100 1.81 -14.37 -17.76
N ASP A 101 0.69 -13.67 -17.90
CA ASP A 101 0.09 -13.32 -19.19
C ASP A 101 0.75 -12.09 -19.86
N GLY A 102 1.30 -11.17 -19.08
CA GLY A 102 1.70 -9.84 -19.56
C GLY A 102 2.89 -9.23 -18.82
N ALA A 103 3.86 -10.03 -18.38
CA ALA A 103 5.01 -9.60 -17.57
C ALA A 103 5.64 -8.27 -18.02
N ALA A 104 5.82 -8.06 -19.33
CA ALA A 104 6.54 -6.92 -19.87
C ALA A 104 5.84 -5.56 -19.67
N GLU A 105 4.51 -5.54 -19.50
CA GLU A 105 3.76 -4.29 -19.24
C GLU A 105 3.70 -3.94 -17.76
N LEU A 106 3.78 -4.95 -16.88
CA LEU A 106 3.64 -4.79 -15.43
C LEU A 106 4.98 -4.67 -14.69
N VAL A 107 6.00 -5.38 -15.17
CA VAL A 107 7.32 -5.40 -14.56
C VAL A 107 8.41 -5.37 -15.63
N HIS A 108 9.49 -4.66 -15.35
CA HIS A 108 10.66 -4.71 -16.23
C HIS A 108 11.20 -6.16 -16.29
N PRO A 109 11.51 -6.75 -17.46
CA PRO A 109 11.90 -8.16 -17.56
C PRO A 109 13.10 -8.54 -16.66
N GLY A 110 14.07 -7.64 -16.53
CA GLY A 110 15.23 -7.79 -15.64
C GLY A 110 14.93 -7.69 -14.13
N TRP A 111 13.67 -7.48 -13.72
CA TRP A 111 13.22 -7.49 -12.33
C TRP A 111 12.83 -8.90 -11.85
N ILE A 112 12.45 -9.78 -12.78
CA ILE A 112 11.92 -11.11 -12.44
C ILE A 112 13.01 -11.94 -11.76
N GLY A 113 12.69 -12.48 -10.58
CA GLY A 113 13.61 -13.32 -9.79
C GLY A 113 14.73 -12.55 -9.08
N VAL A 114 14.70 -11.22 -9.10
CA VAL A 114 15.68 -10.37 -8.44
C VAL A 114 15.24 -10.04 -7.01
N ASP A 115 16.13 -10.23 -6.04
CA ASP A 115 15.94 -9.77 -4.67
C ASP A 115 16.80 -8.50 -4.42
N PRO A 116 16.22 -7.30 -4.54
CA PRO A 116 16.93 -6.03 -4.35
C PRO A 116 17.23 -5.75 -2.87
N THR A 117 16.75 -6.58 -1.93
CA THR A 117 16.94 -6.35 -0.49
C THR A 117 18.27 -6.90 0.01
N ARG A 118 18.92 -7.76 -0.78
CA ARG A 118 20.21 -8.39 -0.46
C ARG A 118 21.38 -7.84 -1.28
N ASP A 119 21.08 -7.18 -2.40
CA ASP A 119 22.06 -6.56 -3.28
C ASP A 119 21.64 -5.11 -3.59
N PRO A 120 22.46 -4.10 -3.24
CA PRO A 120 22.15 -2.71 -3.53
C PRO A 120 22.15 -2.39 -5.03
N ALA A 121 22.84 -3.16 -5.89
CA ALA A 121 22.92 -2.84 -7.32
C ALA A 121 21.58 -2.96 -8.05
N PRO A 122 20.78 -4.03 -7.86
CA PRO A 122 19.41 -4.07 -8.37
C PRO A 122 18.47 -3.04 -7.73
N ALA A 123 18.63 -2.74 -6.44
CA ALA A 123 17.85 -1.68 -5.80
C ALA A 123 18.12 -0.32 -6.47
N ASP A 124 19.38 0.01 -6.74
CA ASP A 124 19.77 1.21 -7.46
C ASP A 124 19.23 1.25 -8.88
N ARG A 125 19.27 0.12 -9.59
CA ARG A 125 18.85 0.04 -10.98
C ARG A 125 17.34 0.19 -11.15
N PHE A 126 16.55 -0.39 -10.25
CA PHE A 126 15.11 -0.51 -10.44
C PHE A 126 14.29 0.35 -9.49
N LEU A 127 14.71 0.52 -8.24
CA LEU A 127 13.93 1.22 -7.22
C LEU A 127 14.38 2.67 -7.02
N PHE A 128 15.68 2.95 -7.08
CA PHE A 128 16.27 4.24 -6.69
C PHE A 128 17.10 4.91 -7.80
N HIS A 129 16.77 4.58 -9.05
CA HIS A 129 17.56 4.97 -10.24
C HIS A 129 17.53 6.48 -10.52
N ASP A 130 16.46 7.14 -10.10
CA ASP A 130 16.20 8.58 -10.23
C ASP A 130 16.45 9.36 -8.93
N CYS A 131 16.80 8.69 -7.84
CA CYS A 131 17.08 9.30 -6.55
C CYS A 131 18.46 9.97 -6.52
N THR A 132 18.57 11.07 -5.78
CA THR A 132 19.87 11.66 -5.42
C THR A 132 20.69 10.69 -4.57
N ALA A 133 22.02 10.87 -4.51
CA ALA A 133 22.89 10.01 -3.73
C ALA A 133 22.50 9.97 -2.23
N GLU A 134 22.08 11.10 -1.67
CA GLU A 134 21.62 11.19 -0.29
C GLU A 134 20.34 10.39 -0.06
N VAL A 135 19.32 10.59 -0.91
CA VAL A 135 18.04 9.86 -0.80
C VAL A 135 18.26 8.37 -1.01
N ARG A 136 19.12 7.98 -1.95
CA ARG A 136 19.46 6.58 -2.21
C ARG A 136 20.13 5.92 -1.00
N ALA A 137 21.11 6.59 -0.38
CA ALA A 137 21.78 6.06 0.81
C ALA A 137 20.81 5.87 1.99
N TRP A 138 19.88 6.81 2.19
CA TRP A 138 18.78 6.62 3.14
C TRP A 138 17.88 5.45 2.75
N ALA A 139 17.46 5.37 1.48
CA ALA A 139 16.52 4.37 0.99
C ALA A 139 17.05 2.93 1.11
N HIS A 140 18.35 2.73 0.92
CA HIS A 140 19.01 1.44 1.19
C HIS A 140 18.79 0.95 2.62
N GLY A 141 18.81 1.86 3.60
CA GLY A 141 18.53 1.54 5.00
C GLY A 141 17.07 1.13 5.27
N THR A 142 16.17 1.30 4.29
CA THR A 142 14.75 0.93 4.40
C THR A 142 14.43 -0.42 3.76
N LEU A 143 15.39 -1.04 3.05
CA LEU A 143 15.17 -2.29 2.34
C LEU A 143 14.82 -3.41 3.32
N ARG A 144 13.68 -4.05 3.07
CA ARG A 144 13.18 -5.17 3.85
C ARG A 144 12.33 -6.04 2.95
N LEU A 145 12.65 -7.34 2.92
CA LEU A 145 11.87 -8.29 2.16
C LEU A 145 10.54 -8.57 2.87
N PHE A 146 9.47 -8.47 2.09
CA PHE A 146 8.13 -8.95 2.42
C PHE A 146 7.56 -9.58 1.15
N HIS A 147 7.73 -10.89 1.00
CA HIS A 147 7.32 -11.65 -0.17
C HIS A 147 6.60 -12.96 0.23
N PRO A 148 5.43 -12.85 0.90
CA PRO A 148 4.64 -14.02 1.24
C PRO A 148 4.03 -14.65 -0.04
N PRO A 149 4.11 -15.98 -0.20
CA PRO A 149 3.73 -16.67 -1.45
C PRO A 149 2.25 -16.51 -1.80
N GLU A 150 1.40 -16.30 -0.80
CA GLU A 150 -0.03 -16.08 -0.99
C GLU A 150 -0.36 -14.73 -1.62
N LEU A 151 0.50 -13.70 -1.47
CA LEU A 151 0.24 -12.34 -1.93
C LEU A 151 0.01 -12.24 -3.44
N PRO A 152 0.91 -12.72 -4.31
CA PRO A 152 0.70 -12.64 -5.75
C PRO A 152 -0.42 -13.55 -6.24
N ALA A 153 -0.74 -14.63 -5.50
CA ALA A 153 -1.79 -15.58 -5.85
C ALA A 153 -3.19 -15.16 -5.37
N ARG A 154 -3.33 -14.04 -4.63
CA ARG A 154 -4.66 -13.62 -4.13
C ARG A 154 -5.53 -13.21 -5.32
N PRO A 155 -6.76 -13.73 -5.43
CA PRO A 155 -7.70 -13.27 -6.45
C PRO A 155 -8.06 -11.81 -6.19
N ALA A 156 -8.30 -11.06 -7.26
CA ALA A 156 -8.88 -9.73 -7.14
C ALA A 156 -10.29 -9.89 -6.55
N GLY A 157 -10.46 -9.46 -5.29
CA GLY A 157 -11.77 -9.41 -4.65
C GLY A 157 -12.72 -8.44 -5.34
N PRO A 158 -13.91 -8.16 -4.78
CA PRO A 158 -14.81 -7.17 -5.36
C PRO A 158 -14.16 -5.77 -5.39
N ALA A 159 -14.46 -4.99 -6.42
CA ALA A 159 -14.07 -3.58 -6.48
C ALA A 159 -14.55 -2.84 -5.20
N PRO A 160 -13.71 -2.02 -4.57
CA PRO A 160 -14.13 -1.19 -3.45
C PRO A 160 -15.30 -0.29 -3.86
N ALA A 161 -16.35 -0.26 -3.03
CA ALA A 161 -17.50 0.60 -3.27
C ALA A 161 -17.07 2.07 -3.37
N ARG A 162 -17.54 2.77 -4.39
CA ARG A 162 -17.26 4.20 -4.55
C ARG A 162 -17.94 4.95 -3.40
N VAL A 163 -17.15 5.47 -2.46
CA VAL A 163 -17.68 6.38 -1.43
C VAL A 163 -18.01 7.69 -2.13
N PRO A 164 -19.29 8.12 -2.16
CA PRO A 164 -19.63 9.43 -2.73
C PRO A 164 -18.80 10.51 -2.02
N PRO A 165 -18.36 11.57 -2.72
CA PRO A 165 -17.76 12.70 -2.04
C PRO A 165 -18.78 13.18 -0.99
N GLY A 166 -18.40 13.08 0.29
CA GLY A 166 -19.21 13.63 1.36
C GLY A 166 -19.39 15.11 1.07
N ARG A 167 -20.62 15.61 1.16
CA ARG A 167 -20.85 17.06 1.11
C ARG A 167 -20.04 17.70 2.23
N THR A 168 -18.89 18.28 1.89
CA THR A 168 -18.27 19.34 2.70
C THR A 168 -19.11 20.59 2.48
N GLY A 169 -20.36 20.55 2.94
CA GLY A 169 -21.14 21.76 3.16
C GLY A 169 -20.69 22.34 4.51
N PRO A 170 -20.61 23.68 4.66
CA PRO A 170 -20.46 24.25 5.98
C PRO A 170 -21.57 23.69 6.88
N ALA A 171 -21.22 23.20 8.06
CA ALA A 171 -22.20 22.79 9.06
C ALA A 171 -23.14 23.98 9.28
N ASP A 172 -24.44 23.80 9.00
CA ASP A 172 -25.45 24.78 9.38
C ASP A 172 -25.50 24.78 10.92
N PRO A 173 -25.10 25.86 11.60
CA PRO A 173 -25.09 25.91 13.06
C PRO A 173 -26.50 25.86 13.68
N ARG A 174 -27.58 25.75 12.88
CA ARG A 174 -28.96 25.92 13.36
C ARG A 174 -29.91 24.73 13.18
N GLY A 175 -29.43 23.56 12.79
CA GLY A 175 -30.15 22.28 13.02
C GLY A 175 -31.66 22.27 12.77
N ARG A 176 -32.15 22.87 11.66
CA ARG A 176 -33.57 22.77 11.29
C ARG A 176 -33.76 21.89 10.06
N PRO A 177 -34.74 20.99 10.04
CA PRO A 177 -35.12 20.30 8.82
C PRO A 177 -35.76 21.30 7.86
N LYS A 178 -35.43 21.18 6.56
CA LYS A 178 -36.13 21.88 5.48
C LYS A 178 -37.40 21.10 5.08
N PRO A 179 -38.45 21.81 4.61
CA PRO A 179 -39.77 21.25 4.30
C PRO A 179 -39.74 20.27 3.12
#